data_AF-A0A7D5THQ0-F1
#
_entry.id   AF-A0A7D5THQ0-F1
#
_cell.length_a   1.000
_cell.length_b   1.000
_cell.length_c   1.000
_cell.angle_alpha   90.00
_cell.angle_beta   90.00
_cell.angle_gamma   90.00
#
_symmetry.space_group_name_H-M   'P 1'
#
loop_
_entity.id
_entity.type
_entity.pdbx_description
1 polymer ?
#
loop_
_entity_poly.entity_id
_entity_poly.type
_entity_poly.pdbx_seq_one_letter_code
_entity_poly.pdbx_strand_id
1 'polypeptide(L)' 'MTTVWRAFFTASAVLLGFLVLSVPFVEPGSATFVISAVSFAMLAVIFVASAVFIRADWDPFEELW' A
#
# COMPACT_ATOMS: atom_id res chain seq x y z
N MET A 1 -12.11 7.03 13.52
CA MET A 1 -11.66 6.56 12.19
C MET A 1 -10.20 6.09 12.11
N THR A 2 -9.33 6.43 13.07
CA THR A 2 -7.90 6.04 13.01
C THR A 2 -7.63 4.53 13.00
N THR A 3 -8.50 3.69 13.56
CA THR A 3 -8.31 2.22 13.58
C THR A 3 -8.31 1.62 12.17
N VAL A 4 -9.23 2.05 11.30
CA VAL A 4 -9.33 1.56 9.91
C VAL A 4 -8.09 1.99 9.13
N TRP A 5 -7.72 3.27 9.23
CA TRP A 5 -6.51 3.78 8.57
C TRP A 5 -5.24 3.11 9.07
N ARG A 6 -5.13 2.84 10.38
CA ARG A 6 -4.03 2.08 10.96
C ARG A 6 -3.97 0.65 10.42
N ALA A 7 -5.12 0.00 10.21
CA ALA A 7 -5.16 -1.34 9.62
C ALA A 7 -4.70 -1.32 8.14
N PHE A 8 -5.14 -0.35 7.35
CA PHE A 8 -4.65 -0.19 5.97
C PHE A 8 -3.15 0.11 5.92
N PHE A 9 -2.67 0.98 6.80
CA PHE A 9 -1.26 1.32 6.90
C PHE A 9 -0.41 0.09 7.27
N THR A 10 -0.79 -0.66 8.30
CA THR A 10 -0.02 -1.85 8.72
C THR A 10 -0.09 -2.98 7.69
N ALA A 11 -1.27 -3.25 7.11
CA ALA A 11 -1.41 -4.29 6.10
C ALA A 11 -0.61 -3.96 4.84
N SER A 12 -0.69 -2.73 4.33
CA SER A 12 0.09 -2.30 3.16
C SER A 12 1.59 -2.33 3.44
N ALA A 13 2.04 -1.95 4.64
CA ALA A 13 3.45 -2.07 5.04
C ALA A 13 3.96 -3.51 5.00
N VAL A 14 3.20 -4.45 5.55
CA VAL A 14 3.56 -5.88 5.57
C VAL A 14 3.59 -6.44 4.14
N LEU A 15 2.58 -6.15 3.34
CA LEU A 15 2.51 -6.61 1.95
C LEU A 15 3.62 -6.01 1.08
N LEU A 16 3.96 -4.71 1.26
CA LEU A 16 5.12 -4.10 0.62
C LEU A 16 6.42 -4.78 1.03
N GLY A 17 6.57 -5.09 2.32
CA GLY A 17 7.72 -5.82 2.83
C GLY A 17 7.89 -7.17 2.12
N PHE A 18 6.82 -7.97 2.04
CA PHE A 18 6.84 -9.25 1.32
C PHE A 18 7.10 -9.08 -0.17
N LEU A 19 6.52 -8.07 -0.80
CA LEU A 19 6.73 -7.82 -2.23
C LEU A 19 8.19 -7.44 -2.51
N VAL A 20 8.78 -6.57 -1.70
CA VAL A 20 10.22 -6.22 -1.80
C VAL A 20 11.10 -7.44 -1.59
N LEU A 21 10.79 -8.28 -0.60
CA LEU A 21 11.52 -9.53 -0.37
C LEU A 21 11.39 -10.53 -1.52
N SER A 22 10.30 -10.45 -2.30
CA SER A 22 10.09 -11.31 -3.47
C SER A 22 10.90 -10.90 -4.71
N VAL A 23 11.40 -9.66 -4.77
CA VAL A 23 12.08 -9.10 -5.96
C VAL A 23 13.18 -10.00 -6.54
N PRO A 24 14.08 -10.62 -5.75
CA PRO A 24 15.13 -11.48 -6.30
C PRO A 24 14.63 -12.72 -7.03
N PHE A 25 13.38 -13.13 -6.77
CA PHE A 25 12.75 -14.32 -7.36
C PHE A 25 11.88 -13.99 -8.58
N VAL A 26 11.78 -12.71 -8.95
CA VAL A 26 10.96 -12.25 -10.08
C VAL A 26 11.84 -12.07 -11.30
N GLU A 27 11.57 -12.84 -12.35
CA GLU A 27 12.32 -12.75 -13.61
C GLU A 27 11.95 -11.46 -14.38
N PRO A 28 12.92 -10.60 -14.72
CA PRO A 28 12.68 -9.38 -15.49
C PRO A 28 12.07 -9.69 -16.87
N GLY A 29 11.11 -8.87 -17.31
CA GLY A 29 10.45 -9.04 -18.61
C GLY A 29 9.34 -10.09 -18.65
N SER A 30 9.10 -10.80 -17.54
CA SER A 30 7.97 -11.71 -17.39
C SER A 30 6.65 -10.98 -17.06
N ALA A 31 5.52 -11.64 -17.27
CA ALA A 31 4.22 -11.13 -16.80
C ALA A 31 4.21 -10.92 -15.27
N THR A 32 4.88 -11.80 -14.52
CA THR A 32 5.05 -11.70 -13.07
C THR A 32 5.76 -10.41 -12.67
N PHE A 33 6.77 -9.99 -13.45
CA PHE A 33 7.45 -8.71 -13.22
C PHE A 33 6.48 -7.53 -13.35
N VAL A 34 5.69 -7.48 -14.42
CA VAL A 34 4.68 -6.41 -14.62
C VAL A 34 3.68 -6.38 -13.47
N ILE A 35 3.17 -7.54 -13.06
CA ILE A 35 2.22 -7.65 -11.94
C ILE A 35 2.86 -7.17 -10.64
N SER A 36 4.12 -7.54 -10.38
CA SER A 36 4.85 -7.09 -9.18
C SER A 36 5.02 -5.58 -9.15
N ALA A 37 5.35 -4.94 -10.28
CA ALA A 37 5.50 -3.50 -10.39
C ALA A 37 4.17 -2.75 -10.17
N VAL A 38 3.07 -3.22 -10.80
CA VAL A 38 1.73 -2.65 -10.60
C VAL A 38 1.27 -2.82 -9.16
N SER A 39 1.47 -4.00 -8.58
CA SER A 39 1.13 -4.27 -7.18
C SER A 39 1.92 -3.37 -6.23
N PHE A 40 3.21 -3.17 -6.50
CA PHE A 40 4.05 -2.25 -5.72
C PHE A 40 3.50 -0.83 -5.77
N ALA A 41 3.16 -0.33 -6.96
CA ALA A 41 2.60 1.01 -7.13
C ALA A 41 1.29 1.17 -6.35
N MET A 42 0.36 0.22 -6.45
CA MET A 42 -0.91 0.26 -5.73
C MET A 42 -0.72 0.22 -4.22
N LEU A 43 0.12 -0.69 -3.72
CA LEU A 43 0.40 -0.82 -2.29
C LEU A 43 1.12 0.41 -1.73
N ALA A 44 2.08 0.97 -2.48
CA ALA A 44 2.78 2.19 -2.11
C ALA A 44 1.82 3.38 -2.02
N VAL A 45 0.88 3.51 -2.96
CA VAL A 45 -0.15 4.56 -2.91
C VAL A 45 -1.02 4.42 -1.65
N ILE A 46 -1.50 3.21 -1.34
CA ILE A 46 -2.32 2.98 -0.13
C ILE A 46 -1.52 3.26 1.14
N PHE A 47 -0.28 2.80 1.21
CA PHE A 47 0.60 3.01 2.35
C PHE A 47 0.84 4.51 2.59
N VAL A 48 1.18 5.26 1.54
CA VAL A 48 1.43 6.71 1.64
C VAL A 48 0.13 7.46 1.95
N ALA A 49 -0.98 7.17 1.26
CA ALA A 49 -2.25 7.84 1.50
C ALA A 49 -2.74 7.63 2.95
N SER A 50 -2.73 6.38 3.42
CA SER A 50 -3.11 6.07 4.81
C SER A 50 -2.17 6.73 5.82
N ALA A 51 -0.86 6.81 5.54
CA ALA A 51 0.09 7.55 6.38
C ALA A 51 -0.24 9.05 6.44
N VAL A 52 -0.59 9.66 5.29
CA VAL A 52 -0.97 11.07 5.21
C VAL A 52 -2.26 11.33 5.99
N PHE A 53 -3.29 10.50 5.81
CA PHE A 53 -4.56 10.65 6.52
C PHE A 53 -4.40 10.52 8.04
N ILE A 54 -3.60 9.55 8.50
CA ILE A 54 -3.28 9.42 9.93
C ILE A 54 -2.52 10.65 10.43
N ARG A 55 -1.56 11.17 9.66
CA ARG A 55 -0.74 12.29 10.08
C ARG A 55 -1.49 13.62 10.10
N ALA A 56 -2.40 13.82 9.15
CA ALA A 56 -3.24 15.00 9.06
C ALA A 56 -4.48 14.94 9.98
N ASP A 57 -4.73 13.78 10.62
CA ASP A 57 -5.98 13.45 11.31
C ASP A 57 -7.21 13.78 10.45
N TRP A 58 -7.08 13.54 9.13
CA TRP A 58 -8.07 13.89 8.13
C TRP A 58 -8.83 12.66 7.68
N ASP A 59 -10.16 12.75 7.67
CA ASP A 59 -11.03 11.74 7.10
C ASP A 59 -11.61 12.22 5.75
N PRO A 60 -11.14 11.67 4.61
CA PRO A 60 -11.63 12.08 3.29
C PRO A 60 -13.09 11.70 3.02
N PHE A 61 -13.71 10.88 3.89
CA PHE A 61 -15.10 10.45 3.76
C PHE A 61 -16.04 11.10 4.79
N GLU A 62 -15.57 12.06 5.59
CA GLU A 62 -16.37 12.73 6.62
C GLU A 62 -17.64 13.37 6.06
N GLU A 63 -17.58 13.91 4.84
CA GLU A 63 -18.72 14.58 4.17
C GLU A 63 -19.62 13.62 3.37
N LEU A 64 -19.25 12.34 3.26
CA LEU A 64 -19.98 11.36 2.44
C LEU A 64 -21.08 10.61 3.21
N TRP A 65 -21.27 10.92 4.50
CA TRP A 65 -22.28 10.33 5.38
C TRP A 65 -23.04 11.40 6.17
#